data_AF-A0A919KFW6-F1
#
_entry.id   AF-A0A919KFW6-F1
#
_cell.length_a   1.000
_cell.length_b   1.000
_cell.length_c   1.000
_cell.angle_alpha   90.00
_cell.angle_beta   90.00
_cell.angle_gamma   90.00
#
_symmetry.space_group_name_H-M   'P 1'
#
loop_
_entity.id
_entity.type
_entity.pdbx_description
1 polymer ?
#
loop_
_entity_poly.entity_id
_entity_poly.type
_entity_poly.pdbx_seq_one_letter_code
_entity_poly.pdbx_strand_id
1 'polypeptide(L)'
;MLQSLSTLRACAAAAATLAAVAVSAPHAVAAEKPTPSASQPSVTEAVTNVCGTGYQQTAAWRLTAPADPSKTVATLYGYENGDKGCAILGNNQDSKQYMSLSLCKSDGTHCDTDSGMFSEYAGPVRVADKFCATVSVKMGKSASSLYLEFKDNPHLFLCD
;
A
#
# COMPACT_ATOMS: atom_id res chain seq x y z
N MET A 1 -71.02 -8.13 9.76
CA MET A 1 -70.31 -9.41 9.52
C MET A 1 -69.25 -9.50 10.60
N LEU A 2 -69.52 -10.04 11.79
CA LEU A 2 -69.60 -11.45 12.21
C LEU A 2 -68.29 -12.25 12.00
N GLN A 3 -67.57 -12.50 13.11
CA GLN A 3 -66.84 -13.72 13.56
C GLN A 3 -65.84 -14.39 12.57
N SER A 4 -64.68 -14.95 12.94
CA SER A 4 -64.40 -15.84 14.07
C SER A 4 -62.88 -16.14 14.17
N LEU A 5 -62.43 -16.53 15.37
CA LEU A 5 -61.11 -17.06 15.69
C LEU A 5 -60.92 -18.51 15.23
N SER A 6 -59.65 -18.94 15.19
CA SER A 6 -59.11 -20.24 15.68
C SER A 6 -58.52 -21.15 14.62
N THR A 7 -57.19 -21.34 14.64
CA THR A 7 -56.63 -22.70 14.86
C THR A 7 -55.20 -22.60 15.40
N LEU A 8 -55.02 -22.94 16.67
CA LEU A 8 -53.72 -23.32 17.23
C LEU A 8 -53.39 -24.75 16.82
N ARG A 9 -52.13 -25.01 16.48
CA ARG A 9 -51.53 -26.33 16.68
C ARG A 9 -50.08 -26.16 17.15
N ALA A 10 -49.86 -26.47 18.41
CA ALA A 10 -48.55 -26.54 19.03
C ALA A 10 -47.96 -27.96 18.86
N CYS A 11 -46.64 -28.04 18.70
CA CYS A 11 -45.84 -29.17 19.19
C CYS A 11 -44.44 -28.65 19.53
N ALA A 12 -44.07 -28.85 20.78
CA ALA A 12 -42.83 -28.41 21.40
C ALA A 12 -41.63 -29.26 20.97
N ALA A 13 -40.44 -28.66 20.99
CA ALA A 13 -39.20 -29.36 21.29
C ALA A 13 -38.29 -28.40 22.08
N ALA A 14 -38.01 -28.78 23.32
CA ALA A 14 -37.05 -28.12 24.20
C ALA A 14 -35.62 -28.57 23.86
N ALA A 15 -34.63 -27.68 23.99
CA ALA A 15 -33.33 -28.00 24.60
C ALA A 15 -32.37 -26.80 24.65
N ALA A 16 -31.65 -26.76 25.77
CA ALA A 16 -30.29 -26.27 25.97
C ALA A 16 -30.02 -24.76 26.08
N THR A 17 -29.88 -24.33 27.33
CA THR A 17 -29.09 -23.18 27.78
C THR A 17 -27.63 -23.26 27.31
N LEU A 18 -27.09 -22.16 26.81
CA LEU A 18 -25.66 -21.85 26.87
C LEU A 18 -25.50 -20.33 27.00
N ALA A 19 -25.12 -19.91 28.20
CA ALA A 19 -24.55 -18.58 28.43
C ALA A 19 -23.18 -18.54 27.74
N ALA A 20 -23.02 -17.67 26.75
CA ALA A 20 -21.72 -17.34 26.19
C ALA A 20 -21.42 -15.87 26.52
N VAL A 21 -20.53 -15.68 27.48
CA VAL A 21 -19.92 -14.40 27.81
C VAL A 21 -18.99 -14.07 26.64
N ALA A 22 -19.41 -13.19 25.73
CA ALA A 22 -18.52 -12.70 24.69
C ALA A 22 -17.59 -11.65 25.32
N VAL A 23 -16.43 -12.10 25.79
CA VAL A 23 -15.25 -11.26 25.99
C VAL A 23 -14.94 -10.59 24.66
N SER A 24 -15.15 -9.27 24.59
CA SER A 24 -14.62 -8.43 23.53
C SER A 24 -13.10 -8.37 23.71
N ALA A 25 -12.39 -9.32 23.11
CA ALA A 25 -10.96 -9.19 22.89
C ALA A 25 -10.74 -8.02 21.91
N PRO A 26 -9.85 -7.06 22.21
CA PRO A 26 -9.46 -6.08 21.21
C PRO A 26 -8.80 -6.83 20.05
N HIS A 27 -9.36 -6.68 18.85
CA HIS A 27 -8.68 -7.07 17.63
C HIS A 27 -7.42 -6.20 17.54
N ALA A 28 -6.29 -6.75 17.98
CA ALA A 28 -4.99 -6.28 17.57
C ALA A 28 -4.95 -6.46 16.06
N VAL A 29 -5.16 -5.37 15.33
CA VAL A 29 -4.90 -5.31 13.89
C VAL A 29 -3.39 -5.43 13.78
N ALA A 30 -2.90 -6.67 13.70
CA ALA A 30 -1.56 -6.91 13.23
C ALA A 30 -1.50 -6.28 11.84
N ALA A 31 -0.64 -5.27 11.68
CA ALA A 31 -0.29 -4.74 10.39
C ALA A 31 0.40 -5.89 9.63
N GLU A 32 -0.40 -6.70 8.95
CA GLU A 32 0.08 -7.81 8.17
C GLU A 32 0.89 -7.20 7.02
N LYS A 33 2.22 -7.31 7.14
CA LYS A 33 3.16 -6.90 6.10
C LYS A 33 2.67 -7.48 4.78
N PRO A 34 2.27 -6.66 3.80
CA PRO A 34 1.81 -7.17 2.52
C PRO A 34 2.93 -8.01 1.92
N THR A 35 2.66 -9.30 1.72
CA THR A 35 3.59 -10.21 1.06
C THR A 35 3.78 -9.75 -0.38
N PRO A 36 5.01 -9.74 -0.93
CA PRO A 36 5.24 -9.36 -2.31
C PRO A 36 4.52 -10.35 -3.24
N SER A 37 3.36 -9.95 -3.74
CA SER A 37 2.59 -10.75 -4.69
C SER A 37 3.23 -10.61 -6.08
N ALA A 38 3.58 -11.71 -6.72
CA ALA A 38 4.00 -11.71 -8.12
C ALA A 38 2.76 -11.74 -9.03
N SER A 39 2.83 -11.07 -10.18
CA SER A 39 1.89 -11.09 -11.34
C SER A 39 1.09 -9.80 -11.56
N GLN A 40 1.72 -8.79 -12.18
CA GLN A 40 1.13 -7.91 -13.21
C GLN A 40 2.27 -7.48 -14.15
N PRO A 41 2.18 -7.71 -15.47
CA PRO A 41 3.23 -7.30 -16.40
C PRO A 41 3.00 -5.85 -16.92
N SER A 42 3.99 -4.97 -16.72
CA SER A 42 4.45 -3.92 -17.67
C SER A 42 5.36 -2.85 -17.04
N VAL A 43 5.43 -2.73 -15.71
CA VAL A 43 6.30 -1.74 -15.03
C VAL A 43 7.71 -2.27 -14.74
N THR A 44 7.82 -3.58 -14.48
CA THR A 44 9.08 -4.20 -14.00
C THR A 44 10.24 -4.02 -14.98
N GLU A 45 9.99 -4.06 -16.30
CA GLU A 45 11.06 -3.86 -17.29
C GLU A 45 11.57 -2.41 -17.30
N ALA A 46 10.68 -1.42 -17.22
CA ALA A 46 11.04 -0.01 -17.23
C ALA A 46 11.88 0.41 -16.01
N VAL A 47 11.72 -0.30 -14.88
CA VAL A 47 12.44 0.01 -13.64
C VAL A 47 13.68 -0.85 -13.41
N THR A 48 13.96 -1.81 -14.30
CA THR A 48 15.09 -2.74 -14.15
C THR A 48 16.42 -1.98 -14.22
N ASN A 49 17.25 -2.13 -13.19
CA ASN A 49 18.61 -1.57 -13.09
C ASN A 49 18.70 -0.01 -13.12
N VAL A 50 17.58 0.71 -13.00
CA VAL A 50 17.54 2.18 -13.04
C VAL A 50 18.29 2.81 -11.85
N CYS A 51 18.32 2.14 -10.70
CA CYS A 51 19.10 2.58 -9.54
C CYS A 51 20.61 2.54 -9.77
N GLY A 52 21.08 1.74 -10.75
CA GLY A 52 22.47 1.59 -11.16
C GLY A 52 23.15 0.34 -10.58
N THR A 53 24.37 0.09 -11.06
CA THR A 53 25.17 -1.09 -10.70
C THR A 53 25.36 -1.23 -9.18
N GLY A 54 25.19 -2.45 -8.68
CA GLY A 54 25.37 -2.80 -7.26
C GLY A 54 24.12 -2.62 -6.40
N TYR A 55 23.06 -1.99 -6.93
CA TYR A 55 21.75 -1.97 -6.28
C TYR A 55 20.97 -3.26 -6.56
N GLN A 56 20.43 -3.87 -5.50
CA GLN A 56 19.57 -5.06 -5.59
C GLN A 56 18.16 -4.71 -5.16
N GLN A 57 17.15 -5.20 -5.89
CA GLN A 57 15.76 -4.98 -5.51
C GLN A 57 15.42 -5.77 -4.25
N THR A 58 15.00 -5.09 -3.19
CA THR A 58 14.63 -5.71 -1.91
C THR A 58 13.13 -5.62 -1.63
N ALA A 59 12.43 -4.69 -2.29
CA ALA A 59 11.01 -4.45 -2.05
C ALA A 59 10.24 -4.13 -3.33
N ALA A 60 8.98 -4.56 -3.38
CA ALA A 60 7.99 -4.15 -4.38
C ALA A 60 6.61 -4.10 -3.73
N TRP A 61 6.09 -2.90 -3.53
CA TRP A 61 4.84 -2.64 -2.82
C TRP A 61 3.78 -2.19 -3.82
N ARG A 62 2.69 -2.95 -3.91
CA ARG A 62 1.50 -2.51 -4.67
C ARG A 62 0.76 -1.45 -3.89
N LEU A 63 0.49 -0.33 -4.55
CA LEU A 63 -0.21 0.81 -3.99
C LEU A 63 -1.59 0.90 -4.64
N THR A 64 -2.63 0.84 -3.83
CA THR A 64 -4.03 0.93 -4.26
C THR A 64 -4.58 2.30 -3.92
N ALA A 65 -5.51 2.81 -4.74
CA ALA A 65 -6.19 4.05 -4.39
C ALA A 65 -7.17 3.78 -3.22
N PRO A 66 -7.34 4.71 -2.25
CA PRO A 66 -8.31 4.54 -1.17
C PRO A 66 -9.76 4.37 -1.66
N ALA A 67 -10.09 4.99 -2.80
CA ALA A 67 -11.40 4.89 -3.42
C ALA A 67 -11.68 3.52 -4.07
N ASP A 68 -10.64 2.75 -4.41
CA ASP A 68 -10.76 1.43 -5.00
C ASP A 68 -9.57 0.56 -4.56
N PRO A 69 -9.69 -0.14 -3.41
CA PRO A 69 -8.61 -0.98 -2.88
C PRO A 69 -8.37 -2.24 -3.71
N SER A 70 -9.25 -2.56 -4.66
CA SER A 70 -9.05 -3.70 -5.57
C SER A 70 -8.14 -3.36 -6.74
N LYS A 71 -7.92 -2.06 -7.01
CA LYS A 71 -7.14 -1.56 -8.14
C LYS A 71 -5.78 -1.05 -7.69
N THR A 72 -4.72 -1.75 -8.11
CA THR A 72 -3.36 -1.24 -8.00
C THR A 72 -3.16 -0.09 -8.96
N VAL A 73 -2.79 1.08 -8.43
CA VAL A 73 -2.56 2.30 -9.22
C VAL A 73 -1.09 2.60 -9.46
N ALA A 74 -0.23 2.15 -8.55
CA ALA A 74 1.22 2.29 -8.66
C ALA A 74 1.93 1.12 -7.98
N THR A 75 3.22 0.95 -8.29
CA THR A 75 4.10 0.00 -7.59
C THR A 75 5.33 0.75 -7.09
N LEU A 76 5.59 0.71 -5.79
CA LEU A 76 6.79 1.30 -5.19
C LEU A 76 7.87 0.22 -5.06
N TYR A 77 8.99 0.44 -5.74
CA TYR A 77 10.16 -0.44 -5.73
C TYR A 77 11.24 0.13 -4.83
N GLY A 78 11.84 -0.73 -4.01
CA GLY A 78 12.97 -0.41 -3.15
C GLY A 78 14.20 -1.22 -3.58
N TYR A 79 15.34 -0.54 -3.64
CA TYR A 79 16.63 -1.11 -3.98
C TYR A 79 17.70 -0.70 -2.98
N GLU A 80 18.63 -1.60 -2.71
CA GLU A 80 19.67 -1.41 -1.69
C GLU A 80 21.07 -1.71 -2.23
N ASN A 81 22.05 -0.94 -1.76
CA ASN A 81 23.48 -1.16 -2.01
C ASN A 81 24.27 -0.77 -0.75
N GLY A 82 24.58 -1.76 0.10
CA GLY A 82 25.11 -1.51 1.44
C GLY A 82 24.12 -0.63 2.22
N ASP A 83 24.59 0.50 2.75
CA ASP A 83 23.75 1.43 3.52
C ASP A 83 22.91 2.36 2.65
N LYS A 84 23.09 2.34 1.33
CA LYS A 84 22.39 3.24 0.41
C LYS A 84 21.03 2.68 0.01
N GLY A 85 20.04 3.56 -0.07
CA GLY A 85 18.69 3.25 -0.56
C GLY A 85 18.42 3.93 -1.90
N CYS A 86 17.60 3.29 -2.72
CA CYS A 86 17.06 3.85 -3.94
C CYS A 86 15.60 3.43 -4.10
N ALA A 87 14.75 4.35 -4.53
CA ALA A 87 13.33 4.09 -4.72
C ALA A 87 12.87 4.50 -6.12
N ILE A 88 11.91 3.75 -6.64
CA ILE A 88 11.25 4.02 -7.93
C ILE A 88 9.75 3.82 -7.74
N LEU A 89 8.95 4.76 -8.21
CA LEU A 89 7.49 4.65 -8.21
C LEU A 89 7.05 4.39 -9.64
N GLY A 90 6.56 3.19 -9.91
CA GLY A 90 6.07 2.78 -11.21
C GLY A 90 4.59 3.08 -11.43
N ASN A 91 4.25 3.45 -12.66
CA ASN A 91 2.91 3.81 -13.10
C ASN A 91 2.17 2.56 -13.62
N ASN A 92 1.14 2.11 -12.90
CA ASN A 92 0.30 0.99 -13.33
C ASN A 92 -0.94 1.47 -14.12
N GLN A 93 -0.97 2.71 -14.58
CA GLN A 93 -2.05 3.26 -15.42
C GLN A 93 -1.62 3.33 -16.89
N ASP A 94 -2.58 3.16 -17.80
CA ASP A 94 -2.36 3.26 -19.26
C ASP A 94 -2.15 4.69 -19.78
N SER A 95 -2.01 5.68 -18.89
CA SER A 95 -1.83 7.08 -19.24
C SER A 95 -0.85 7.76 -18.30
N LYS A 96 -0.27 8.88 -18.74
CA LYS A 96 0.61 9.69 -17.90
C LYS A 96 -0.12 10.11 -16.63
N GLN A 97 0.53 9.93 -15.49
CA GLN A 97 0.04 10.43 -14.21
C GLN A 97 1.01 11.49 -13.69
N TYR A 98 0.46 12.42 -12.93
CA TYR A 98 1.28 13.18 -12.00
C TYR A 98 1.77 12.20 -10.93
N MET A 99 3.07 12.17 -10.72
CA MET A 99 3.70 11.33 -9.72
C MET A 99 4.74 12.16 -8.97
N SER A 100 4.85 11.93 -7.67
CA SER A 100 5.91 12.47 -6.85
C SER A 100 6.40 11.38 -5.92
N LEU A 101 7.69 11.13 -5.94
CA LEU A 101 8.39 10.22 -5.06
C LEU A 101 9.47 11.01 -4.33
N SER A 102 9.44 10.94 -3.00
CA SER A 102 10.43 11.57 -2.14
C SER A 102 10.99 10.53 -1.18
N LEU A 103 12.31 10.57 -0.98
CA LEU A 103 13.04 9.72 -0.06
C LEU A 103 13.98 10.58 0.77
N CYS A 104 13.83 10.54 2.09
CA CYS A 104 14.64 11.30 3.04
C CYS A 104 15.34 10.36 4.02
N LYS A 105 16.38 10.87 4.71
CA LYS A 105 16.88 10.21 5.92
C LYS A 105 15.79 10.17 6.99
N SER A 106 16.01 9.34 8.02
CA SER A 106 15.09 9.15 9.14
C SER A 106 14.76 10.43 9.93
N ASP A 107 15.66 11.39 9.96
CA ASP A 107 15.46 12.71 10.58
C ASP A 107 14.76 13.73 9.66
N GLY A 108 14.37 13.32 8.44
CA GLY A 108 13.75 14.17 7.43
C GLY A 108 14.73 15.08 6.68
N THR A 109 16.04 14.96 6.91
CA THR A 109 17.05 15.71 6.17
C THR A 109 17.52 14.95 4.94
N HIS A 110 18.28 15.64 4.07
CA HIS A 110 18.88 15.05 2.86
C HIS A 110 17.88 14.29 1.99
N CYS A 111 16.76 14.94 1.68
CA CYS A 111 15.73 14.40 0.82
C CYS A 111 16.14 14.51 -0.65
N ASP A 112 15.89 13.44 -1.40
CA ASP A 112 15.85 13.45 -2.86
C ASP A 112 14.40 13.31 -3.31
N THR A 113 14.02 13.98 -4.39
CA THR A 113 12.63 14.02 -4.86
C THR A 113 12.58 14.12 -6.36
N ASP A 114 11.76 13.25 -6.96
CA ASP A 114 11.39 13.33 -8.36
C ASP A 114 9.89 13.54 -8.47
N SER A 115 9.48 14.48 -9.33
CA SER A 115 8.06 14.82 -9.49
C SER A 115 7.74 15.40 -10.87
N GLY A 116 6.56 15.08 -11.38
CA GLY A 116 6.16 15.47 -12.73
C GLY A 116 5.13 14.54 -13.34
N MET A 117 4.96 14.64 -14.66
CA MET A 117 4.06 13.82 -15.45
C MET A 117 4.83 12.66 -16.11
N PHE A 118 4.63 11.44 -15.61
CA PHE A 118 5.37 10.27 -16.07
C PHE A 118 4.45 9.25 -16.73
N SER A 119 4.91 8.66 -17.83
CA SER A 119 4.25 7.52 -18.46
C SER A 119 4.59 6.21 -17.74
N GLU A 120 5.82 6.07 -17.26
CA GLU A 120 6.35 4.78 -16.79
C GLU A 120 6.68 4.80 -15.31
N TYR A 121 7.49 5.74 -14.85
CA TYR A 121 7.88 5.81 -13.44
C TYR A 121 8.40 7.21 -13.05
N ALA A 122 8.35 7.50 -11.75
CA ALA A 122 9.11 8.57 -11.10
C ALA A 122 10.28 7.97 -10.30
N GLY A 123 11.42 8.65 -10.26
CA GLY A 123 12.70 8.19 -9.73
C GLY A 123 13.75 7.98 -10.82
N PRO A 124 14.93 7.42 -10.49
CA PRO A 124 15.31 6.92 -9.17
C PRO A 124 15.59 8.07 -8.19
N VAL A 125 15.00 8.03 -6.99
CA VAL A 125 15.43 8.89 -5.88
C VAL A 125 16.32 8.09 -4.93
N ARG A 126 17.33 8.73 -4.35
CA ARG A 126 18.37 8.04 -3.57
C ARG A 126 18.57 8.66 -2.20
N VAL A 127 18.99 7.81 -1.26
CA VAL A 127 19.46 8.23 0.06
C VAL A 127 20.77 7.52 0.38
N ALA A 128 21.71 8.25 0.99
CA ALA A 128 23.01 7.71 1.36
C ALA A 128 22.93 6.75 2.57
N ASP A 129 21.93 6.94 3.42
CA ASP A 129 21.64 6.13 4.61
C ASP A 129 20.16 5.72 4.56
N LYS A 130 19.91 4.44 4.29
CA LYS A 130 18.58 3.86 4.11
C LYS A 130 17.87 3.54 5.42
N PHE A 131 18.60 3.46 6.53
CA PHE A 131 18.02 3.00 7.79
C PHE A 131 16.96 3.99 8.26
N CYS A 132 15.74 3.48 8.44
CA CYS A 132 14.57 4.28 8.77
C CYS A 132 14.30 5.44 7.81
N ALA A 133 14.76 5.36 6.56
CA ALA A 133 14.50 6.38 5.56
C ALA A 133 13.00 6.51 5.29
N THR A 134 12.50 7.74 5.27
CA THR A 134 11.08 8.01 5.10
C THR A 134 10.74 8.17 3.63
N VAL A 135 9.65 7.53 3.22
CA VAL A 135 9.15 7.60 1.84
C VAL A 135 7.84 8.34 1.80
N SER A 136 7.75 9.30 0.87
CA SER A 136 6.50 9.95 0.52
C SER A 136 6.17 9.72 -0.95
N VAL A 137 4.89 9.41 -1.21
CA VAL A 137 4.37 9.14 -2.55
C VAL A 137 3.11 9.94 -2.78
N LYS A 138 3.02 10.56 -3.96
CA LYS A 138 1.80 11.15 -4.49
C LYS A 138 1.56 10.66 -5.90
N MET A 139 0.32 10.37 -6.24
CA MET A 139 -0.10 10.10 -7.63
C MET A 139 -1.50 10.65 -7.90
N GLY A 140 -1.66 11.21 -9.11
CA GLY A 140 -2.89 11.88 -9.52
C GLY A 140 -2.96 12.20 -11.00
N LYS A 141 -4.03 12.87 -11.41
CA LYS A 141 -4.13 13.47 -12.76
C LYS A 141 -3.30 14.75 -12.88
N SER A 142 -3.10 15.44 -11.77
CA SER A 142 -2.24 16.62 -11.63
C SER A 142 -1.78 16.74 -10.18
N ALA A 143 -0.87 17.68 -9.89
CA ALA A 143 -0.43 17.98 -8.53
C ALA A 143 -1.59 18.39 -7.59
N SER A 144 -2.69 18.89 -8.13
CA SER A 144 -3.88 19.34 -7.38
C SER A 144 -5.04 18.33 -7.41
N SER A 145 -4.87 17.20 -8.10
CA SER A 145 -5.91 16.17 -8.26
C SER A 145 -5.30 14.79 -8.02
N LEU A 146 -5.01 14.53 -6.74
CA LEU A 146 -4.38 13.30 -6.26
C LEU A 146 -5.45 12.25 -5.89
N TYR A 147 -5.19 10.99 -6.25
CA TYR A 147 -5.99 9.84 -5.82
C TYR A 147 -5.16 8.84 -4.99
N LEU A 148 -3.87 9.10 -4.83
CA LEU A 148 -2.96 8.39 -3.95
C LEU A 148 -2.05 9.42 -3.28
N GLU A 149 -2.03 9.44 -1.97
CA GLU A 149 -1.09 10.23 -1.18
C GLU A 149 -0.81 9.50 0.13
N PHE A 150 0.46 9.25 0.40
CA PHE A 150 0.91 8.86 1.72
C PHE A 150 2.28 9.47 2.00
N LYS A 151 2.49 9.75 3.28
CA LYS A 151 3.71 10.35 3.80
C LYS A 151 4.28 9.41 4.86
N ASP A 152 5.60 9.45 5.00
CA ASP A 152 6.32 8.82 6.11
C ASP A 152 6.07 7.31 6.19
N ASN A 153 5.99 6.61 5.05
CA ASN A 153 5.87 5.15 5.06
C ASN A 153 7.23 4.55 5.46
N PRO A 154 7.36 3.95 6.66
CA PRO A 154 8.65 3.52 7.20
C PRO A 154 9.07 2.15 6.68
N HIS A 155 8.30 1.51 5.80
CA HIS A 155 8.47 0.09 5.51
C HIS A 155 9.18 -0.22 4.18
N LEU A 156 9.61 0.79 3.42
CA LEU A 156 10.38 0.51 2.21
C LEU A 156 11.79 -0.01 2.53
N PHE A 157 12.38 0.51 3.61
CA PHE A 157 13.69 0.09 4.13
C PHE A 157 13.54 -0.37 5.58
N LEU A 158 14.45 -1.24 6.04
CA LEU A 158 14.40 -1.77 7.40
C LEU A 158 14.54 -0.65 8.44
N CYS A 159 13.66 -0.71 9.44
CA CYS A 159 13.73 0.03 10.70
C CYS A 159 13.78 -1.03 11.81
N ASP A 160 14.77 -0.98 12.68
CA ASP A 160 14.84 -1.84 13.88
C ASP A 160 13.94 -1.31 15.01
#